data_AF-A0A550D1G2-F1
#
_entry.id   AF-A0A550D1G2-F1
#
_cell.length_a   1.000
_cell.length_b   1.000
_cell.length_c   1.000
_cell.angle_alpha   90.00
_cell.angle_beta   90.00
_cell.angle_gamma   90.00
#
_symmetry.space_group_name_H-M   'P 1'
#
loop_
_entity.id
_entity.type
_entity.pdbx_description
1 polymer ?
#
loop_
_entity_poly.entity_id
_entity_poly.type
_entity_poly.pdbx_seq_one_letter_code
_entity_poly.pdbx_strand_id
1 'polypeptide(L)'
;TILIARTDALNAVYLSNDSDERDSEFLTGRRTAEGYYEVKGGIDFAIARGLAYAPYADLLWFETSKPDLDEARQFAEAIHTHYPGKLLAYNLSPSFNWKKFMDDSKIGKFIEELADLGYKFQFITLAGWHLINYYTFNLAKAFKNEGMLGYVKLQELEFQAQRDGYTAVAHQREVGTEYFDLVLTIASGGQASTVAMKGSTEAEQFIPVKEKIRK
;
A
#
# COMPACT_ATOMS: atom_id res chain seq x y z
N THR A 1 -18.52 8.77 -1.93
CA THR A 1 -17.69 7.55 -2.08
C THR A 1 -16.97 7.64 -3.40
N ILE A 2 -15.66 7.39 -3.43
CA ILE A 2 -14.87 7.34 -4.67
C ILE A 2 -14.99 5.93 -5.26
N LEU A 3 -15.26 5.83 -6.56
CA LEU A 3 -15.35 4.58 -7.30
C LEU A 3 -14.13 4.41 -8.20
N ILE A 4 -13.40 3.30 -8.02
CA ILE A 4 -12.26 2.91 -8.86
C ILE A 4 -12.65 1.68 -9.66
N ALA A 5 -12.66 1.79 -11.00
CA ALA A 5 -12.87 0.63 -11.86
C ALA A 5 -11.53 0.00 -12.25
N ARG A 6 -11.37 -1.27 -11.89
CA ARG A 6 -10.22 -2.10 -12.24
C ARG A 6 -10.53 -2.98 -13.46
N THR A 7 -9.57 -3.11 -14.37
CA THR A 7 -9.58 -4.13 -15.43
C THR A 7 -8.36 -5.05 -15.34
N ASP A 8 -8.58 -6.35 -15.51
CA ASP A 8 -7.55 -7.40 -15.55
C ASP A 8 -7.27 -7.89 -16.98
N ALA A 9 -7.84 -7.22 -17.98
CA ALA A 9 -7.80 -7.64 -19.38
C ALA A 9 -6.40 -7.68 -20.01
N LEU A 10 -5.39 -7.04 -19.40
CA LEU A 10 -4.02 -7.08 -19.91
C LEU A 10 -3.49 -8.52 -20.01
N ASN A 11 -3.74 -9.34 -19.00
CA ASN A 11 -3.27 -10.73 -18.93
C ASN A 11 -4.42 -11.74 -18.94
N ALA A 12 -5.64 -11.30 -19.22
CA ALA A 12 -6.78 -12.20 -19.28
C ALA A 12 -6.63 -13.20 -20.43
N VAL A 13 -6.90 -14.47 -20.13
CA VAL A 13 -6.90 -15.57 -21.09
C VAL A 13 -8.31 -16.07 -21.36
N TYR A 14 -9.24 -15.83 -20.42
CA TYR A 14 -10.60 -16.36 -20.47
C TYR A 14 -11.64 -15.30 -20.15
N LEU A 15 -12.82 -15.46 -20.73
CA LEU A 15 -14.03 -14.68 -20.48
C LEU A 15 -15.22 -15.64 -20.25
N SER A 16 -16.17 -15.27 -19.39
CA SER A 16 -17.30 -16.13 -19.03
C SER A 16 -18.34 -16.32 -20.14
N ASN A 17 -18.57 -15.30 -20.97
CA ASN A 17 -19.55 -15.31 -22.05
C ASN A 17 -19.13 -14.33 -23.16
N ASP A 18 -19.75 -14.44 -24.32
CA ASP A 18 -19.53 -13.61 -25.51
C ASP A 18 -20.75 -12.70 -25.83
N SER A 19 -21.59 -12.43 -24.83
CA SER A 19 -22.85 -11.69 -25.06
C SER A 19 -22.68 -10.20 -25.33
N ASP A 20 -21.53 -9.64 -24.95
CA ASP A 20 -21.20 -8.23 -25.15
C ASP A 20 -20.40 -8.05 -26.44
N GLU A 21 -20.97 -7.37 -27.43
CA GLU A 21 -20.32 -7.12 -28.72
C GLU A 21 -18.98 -6.39 -28.57
N ARG A 22 -18.79 -5.60 -27.49
CA ARG A 22 -17.53 -4.90 -27.20
C ARG A 22 -16.36 -5.85 -26.91
N ASP A 23 -16.65 -7.08 -26.48
CA ASP A 23 -15.63 -8.09 -26.20
C ASP A 23 -15.30 -8.93 -27.45
N SER A 24 -16.12 -8.85 -28.51
CA SER A 24 -16.06 -9.75 -29.67
C SER A 24 -14.73 -9.73 -30.42
N GLU A 25 -14.09 -8.56 -30.54
CA GLU A 25 -12.79 -8.42 -31.22
C GLU A 25 -11.63 -9.10 -30.49
N PHE A 26 -11.79 -9.37 -29.19
CA PHE A 26 -10.78 -10.01 -28.36
C PHE A 26 -10.99 -11.52 -28.25
N LEU A 27 -12.11 -12.06 -28.72
CA LEU A 27 -12.38 -13.51 -28.71
C LEU A 27 -11.51 -14.23 -29.75
N THR A 28 -10.99 -15.39 -29.37
CA THR A 28 -10.23 -16.26 -30.29
C THR A 28 -11.12 -17.25 -31.06
N GLY A 29 -12.39 -17.37 -30.67
CA GLY A 29 -13.33 -18.37 -31.17
C GLY A 29 -13.21 -19.76 -30.51
N ARG A 30 -12.23 -19.98 -29.63
CA ARG A 30 -12.08 -21.24 -28.87
C ARG A 30 -12.78 -21.19 -27.52
N ARG A 31 -13.13 -22.37 -27.00
CA ARG A 31 -13.72 -22.54 -25.67
C ARG A 31 -13.03 -23.64 -24.88
N THR A 32 -12.98 -23.46 -23.56
CA THR A 32 -12.51 -24.50 -22.63
C THR A 32 -13.59 -25.53 -22.37
N ALA A 33 -13.23 -26.67 -21.75
CA ALA A 33 -14.18 -27.73 -21.41
C ALA A 33 -15.23 -27.28 -20.38
N GLU A 34 -14.87 -26.34 -19.50
CA GLU A 34 -15.74 -25.69 -18.52
C GLU A 34 -16.68 -24.66 -19.16
N GLY A 35 -16.47 -24.32 -20.44
CA GLY A 35 -17.31 -23.42 -21.20
C GLY A 35 -16.83 -21.97 -21.26
N TYR A 36 -15.65 -21.63 -20.73
CA TYR A 36 -15.07 -20.29 -20.88
C TYR A 36 -14.68 -20.01 -22.33
N TYR A 37 -14.76 -18.75 -22.74
CA TYR A 37 -14.30 -18.27 -24.04
C TYR A 37 -12.85 -17.84 -23.92
N GLU A 38 -12.00 -18.31 -24.83
CA GLU A 38 -10.61 -17.87 -24.88
C GLU A 38 -10.50 -16.48 -25.50
N VAL A 39 -9.79 -15.58 -24.83
CA VAL A 39 -9.55 -14.20 -25.27
C VAL A 39 -8.07 -13.92 -25.48
N LYS A 40 -7.79 -12.97 -26.37
CA LYS A 40 -6.50 -12.33 -26.51
C LYS A 40 -6.45 -11.12 -25.58
N GLY A 41 -5.89 -11.32 -24.38
CA GLY A 41 -5.52 -10.23 -23.48
C GLY A 41 -4.55 -9.24 -24.13
N GLY A 42 -4.38 -8.09 -23.49
CA GLY A 42 -3.38 -7.10 -23.89
C GLY A 42 -3.81 -5.67 -23.61
N ILE A 43 -2.95 -4.72 -23.99
CA ILE A 43 -3.14 -3.31 -23.70
C ILE A 43 -4.38 -2.76 -24.39
N ASP A 44 -4.64 -3.17 -25.64
CA ASP A 44 -5.84 -2.78 -26.39
C ASP A 44 -7.11 -3.21 -25.68
N PHE A 45 -7.13 -4.43 -25.12
CA PHE A 45 -8.29 -4.94 -24.38
C PHE A 45 -8.47 -4.20 -23.04
N ALA A 46 -7.37 -3.89 -22.35
CA ALA A 46 -7.40 -3.08 -21.14
C ALA A 46 -7.94 -1.67 -21.44
N ILE A 47 -7.48 -1.02 -22.51
CA ILE A 47 -7.95 0.30 -22.96
C ILE A 47 -9.44 0.26 -23.29
N ALA A 48 -9.88 -0.71 -24.09
CA ALA A 48 -11.29 -0.84 -24.48
C ALA A 48 -12.22 -0.94 -23.25
N ARG A 49 -11.84 -1.76 -22.26
CA ARG A 49 -12.57 -1.85 -20.98
C ARG A 49 -12.47 -0.57 -20.17
N GLY A 50 -11.29 0.06 -20.09
CA GLY A 50 -11.09 1.33 -19.41
C GLY A 50 -12.01 2.43 -19.97
N LEU A 51 -12.09 2.57 -21.29
CA LEU A 51 -12.98 3.51 -21.97
C LEU A 51 -14.46 3.23 -21.68
N ALA A 52 -14.86 1.95 -21.66
CA ALA A 52 -16.23 1.55 -21.32
C ALA A 52 -16.58 1.86 -19.85
N TYR A 53 -15.62 1.77 -18.93
CA TYR A 53 -15.82 2.02 -17.51
C TYR A 53 -15.74 3.51 -17.14
N ALA A 54 -15.06 4.32 -17.96
CA ALA A 54 -14.78 5.73 -17.67
C ALA A 54 -16.00 6.59 -17.27
N PRO A 55 -17.20 6.45 -17.87
CA PRO A 55 -18.37 7.24 -17.46
C PRO A 55 -18.91 6.89 -16.06
N TYR A 56 -18.53 5.72 -15.54
CA TYR A 56 -19.11 5.13 -14.32
C TYR A 56 -18.15 5.10 -13.14
N ALA A 57 -16.91 5.56 -13.32
CA ALA A 57 -15.87 5.54 -12.30
C ALA A 57 -15.12 6.88 -12.20
N ASP A 58 -14.74 7.23 -10.98
CA ASP A 58 -13.92 8.40 -10.68
C ASP A 58 -12.47 8.16 -11.12
N LEU A 59 -11.95 6.94 -10.89
CA LEU A 59 -10.62 6.51 -11.33
C LEU A 59 -10.65 5.21 -12.12
N LEU A 60 -9.69 5.06 -13.03
CA LEU A 60 -9.45 3.83 -13.76
C LEU A 60 -8.11 3.21 -13.35
N TRP A 61 -8.08 1.89 -13.26
CA TRP A 61 -6.89 1.09 -12.99
C TRP A 61 -6.88 -0.12 -13.94
N PHE A 62 -5.77 -0.36 -14.63
CA PHE A 62 -5.52 -1.63 -15.30
C PHE A 62 -4.39 -2.36 -14.58
N GLU A 63 -4.56 -3.65 -14.30
CA GLU A 63 -3.51 -4.43 -13.64
C GLU A 63 -2.40 -4.78 -14.65
N THR A 64 -1.15 -4.55 -14.27
CA THR A 64 0.03 -4.78 -15.13
C THR A 64 0.80 -6.04 -14.74
N SER A 65 1.54 -6.64 -15.68
CA SER A 65 2.41 -7.81 -15.40
C SER A 65 3.84 -7.43 -15.00
N LYS A 66 4.24 -6.17 -15.23
CA LYS A 66 5.55 -5.60 -14.94
C LYS A 66 5.42 -4.10 -14.67
N PRO A 67 6.39 -3.48 -13.97
CA PRO A 67 6.46 -2.03 -13.89
C PRO A 67 6.97 -1.53 -15.24
N ASP A 68 6.07 -1.00 -16.07
CA ASP A 68 6.36 -0.54 -17.43
C ASP A 68 5.69 0.81 -17.67
N LEU A 69 6.50 1.86 -17.85
CA LEU A 69 6.02 3.22 -18.08
C LEU A 69 5.48 3.43 -19.49
N ASP A 70 5.95 2.68 -20.48
CA ASP A 70 5.47 2.82 -21.85
C ASP A 70 4.06 2.24 -21.96
N GLU A 71 3.81 1.11 -21.30
CA GLU A 71 2.47 0.53 -21.20
C GLU A 71 1.51 1.44 -20.41
N ALA A 72 1.98 2.02 -19.30
CA ALA A 72 1.22 3.01 -18.53
C ALA A 72 0.87 4.26 -19.37
N ARG A 73 1.84 4.75 -20.16
CA ARG A 73 1.65 5.90 -21.05
C ARG A 73 0.62 5.59 -22.14
N GLN A 74 0.71 4.43 -22.79
CA GLN A 74 -0.26 4.02 -23.80
C GLN A 74 -1.69 3.99 -23.26
N PHE A 75 -1.89 3.42 -22.07
CA PHE A 75 -3.21 3.40 -21.42
C PHE A 75 -3.69 4.83 -21.11
N ALA A 76 -2.84 5.65 -20.47
CA ALA A 76 -3.19 7.00 -20.07
C ALA A 76 -3.57 7.89 -21.26
N GLU A 77 -2.75 7.90 -22.31
CA GLU A 77 -2.99 8.69 -23.53
C GLU A 77 -4.29 8.28 -24.23
N ALA A 78 -4.56 6.96 -24.32
CA ALA A 78 -5.80 6.47 -24.92
C ALA A 78 -7.04 6.88 -24.11
N ILE A 79 -6.99 6.74 -22.78
CA ILE A 79 -8.09 7.19 -21.91
C ILE A 79 -8.29 8.71 -22.03
N HIS A 80 -7.22 9.49 -21.94
CA HIS A 80 -7.31 10.96 -21.95
C HIS A 80 -7.70 11.55 -23.30
N THR A 81 -7.49 10.82 -24.40
CA THR A 81 -8.00 11.20 -25.72
C THR A 81 -9.53 11.30 -25.73
N HIS A 82 -10.21 10.37 -25.03
CA HIS A 82 -11.68 10.34 -24.97
C HIS A 82 -12.24 11.01 -23.71
N TYR A 83 -11.51 10.96 -22.60
CA TYR A 83 -11.87 11.52 -21.30
C TYR A 83 -10.71 12.35 -20.74
N PRO A 84 -10.47 13.56 -21.28
CA PRO A 84 -9.39 14.43 -20.81
C PRO A 84 -9.45 14.66 -19.30
N GLY A 85 -8.33 14.45 -18.61
CA GLY A 85 -8.22 14.64 -17.16
C GLY A 85 -8.83 13.52 -16.32
N LYS A 86 -9.29 12.41 -16.90
CA LYS A 86 -9.75 11.24 -16.13
C LYS A 86 -8.63 10.76 -15.21
N LEU A 87 -8.92 10.68 -13.92
CA LEU A 87 -7.94 10.25 -12.92
C LEU A 87 -7.63 8.76 -13.07
N LEU A 88 -6.36 8.40 -12.92
CA LEU A 88 -5.90 7.02 -13.03
C LEU A 88 -5.29 6.55 -11.70
N ALA A 89 -5.27 5.23 -11.51
CA ALA A 89 -4.64 4.59 -10.38
C ALA A 89 -3.64 3.51 -10.81
N TYR A 90 -2.54 3.37 -10.07
CA TYR A 90 -1.45 2.45 -10.40
C TYR A 90 -1.04 1.62 -9.18
N ASN A 91 -0.98 0.30 -9.36
CA ASN A 91 -0.48 -0.63 -8.36
C ASN A 91 1.04 -0.78 -8.50
N LEU A 92 1.77 -0.23 -7.54
CA LEU A 92 3.22 -0.40 -7.37
C LEU A 92 3.48 -1.80 -6.77
N SER A 93 3.15 -2.84 -7.53
CA SER A 93 2.97 -4.20 -7.02
C SER A 93 4.26 -4.82 -6.47
N PRO A 94 4.24 -5.38 -5.24
CA PRO A 94 5.34 -6.22 -4.75
C PRO A 94 5.48 -7.56 -5.48
N SER A 95 4.50 -7.95 -6.29
CA SER A 95 4.64 -9.11 -7.20
C SER A 95 5.67 -8.86 -8.30
N PHE A 96 6.08 -7.61 -8.52
CA PHE A 96 7.16 -7.28 -9.43
C PHE A 96 8.53 -7.50 -8.77
N ASN A 97 9.45 -8.13 -9.49
CA ASN A 97 10.86 -8.04 -9.16
C ASN A 97 11.42 -6.72 -9.71
N TRP A 98 11.23 -5.62 -8.98
CA TRP A 98 11.57 -4.25 -9.41
C TRP A 98 12.98 -4.12 -10.00
N LYS A 99 13.99 -4.67 -9.31
CA LYS A 99 15.39 -4.63 -9.73
C LYS A 99 15.71 -5.46 -10.97
N LYS A 100 14.85 -6.41 -11.34
CA LYS A 100 14.96 -7.15 -12.60
C LYS A 100 14.56 -6.28 -13.80
N PHE A 101 13.67 -5.31 -13.60
CA PHE A 101 13.11 -4.49 -14.67
C PHE A 101 13.70 -3.08 -14.75
N MET A 102 14.17 -2.53 -13.63
CA MET A 102 14.61 -1.14 -13.53
C MET A 102 15.82 -0.96 -12.62
N ASP A 103 16.65 0.04 -12.94
CA ASP A 103 17.75 0.51 -12.09
C ASP A 103 17.26 1.52 -11.04
N ASP A 104 18.15 1.93 -10.12
CA ASP A 104 17.82 2.89 -9.05
C ASP A 104 17.34 4.26 -9.58
N SER A 105 17.91 4.72 -10.69
CA SER A 105 17.57 6.01 -11.28
C SER A 105 16.13 6.01 -11.78
N LYS A 106 15.74 4.95 -12.49
CA LYS A 106 14.37 4.76 -12.97
C LYS A 106 13.39 4.53 -11.83
N ILE A 107 13.73 3.67 -10.86
CA ILE A 107 12.86 3.42 -9.68
C ILE A 107 12.61 4.73 -8.92
N GLY A 108 13.63 5.55 -8.72
CA GLY A 108 13.53 6.81 -7.98
C GLY A 108 12.57 7.83 -8.62
N LYS A 109 12.37 7.77 -9.95
CA LYS A 109 11.49 8.68 -10.70
C LYS A 109 10.13 8.10 -11.05
N PHE A 110 9.95 6.78 -10.88
CA PHE A 110 8.78 6.06 -11.39
C PHE A 110 7.44 6.64 -10.90
N ILE A 111 7.36 7.04 -9.62
CA ILE A 111 6.15 7.63 -9.04
C ILE A 111 5.83 8.99 -9.66
N GLU A 112 6.84 9.84 -9.86
CA GLU A 112 6.69 11.17 -10.45
C GLU A 112 6.27 11.07 -11.93
N GLU A 113 6.93 10.18 -12.69
CA GLU A 113 6.62 9.95 -14.10
C GLU A 113 5.20 9.38 -14.31
N LEU A 114 4.74 8.49 -13.42
CA LEU A 114 3.34 8.06 -13.39
C LEU A 114 2.38 9.21 -13.05
N ALA A 115 2.76 10.07 -12.10
CA ALA A 115 1.91 11.19 -11.72
C ALA A 115 1.71 12.16 -12.89
N ASP A 116 2.74 12.41 -13.70
CA ASP A 116 2.67 13.25 -14.90
C ASP A 116 1.72 12.67 -15.97
N LEU A 117 1.59 11.35 -16.03
CA LEU A 117 0.64 10.64 -16.88
C LEU A 117 -0.80 10.63 -16.34
N GLY A 118 -1.07 11.20 -15.17
CA GLY A 118 -2.40 11.25 -14.57
C GLY A 118 -2.73 10.10 -13.59
N TYR A 119 -1.75 9.26 -13.24
CA TYR A 119 -1.89 8.29 -12.14
C TYR A 119 -1.79 8.99 -10.79
N LYS A 120 -2.92 9.52 -10.32
CA LYS A 120 -3.02 10.33 -9.09
C LYS A 120 -3.24 9.52 -7.82
N PHE A 121 -3.61 8.25 -7.93
CA PHE A 121 -3.65 7.32 -6.81
C PHE A 121 -2.67 6.17 -7.06
N GLN A 122 -1.57 6.14 -6.31
CA GLN A 122 -0.53 5.12 -6.43
C GLN A 122 -0.36 4.39 -5.10
N PHE A 123 -0.30 3.07 -5.13
CA PHE A 123 -0.33 2.27 -3.90
C PHE A 123 0.49 0.99 -4.04
N ILE A 124 1.09 0.56 -2.92
CA ILE A 124 1.78 -0.73 -2.81
C ILE A 124 0.84 -1.70 -2.10
N THR A 125 0.21 -2.59 -2.85
CA THR A 125 -0.82 -3.54 -2.36
C THR A 125 -0.36 -4.38 -1.16
N LEU A 126 0.86 -4.93 -1.19
CA LEU A 126 1.36 -5.88 -0.20
C LEU A 126 2.46 -5.32 0.71
N ALA A 127 2.58 -4.00 0.85
CA ALA A 127 3.60 -3.39 1.70
C ALA A 127 3.55 -3.94 3.15
N GLY A 128 2.37 -3.95 3.76
CA GLY A 128 2.17 -4.47 5.12
C GLY A 128 2.55 -5.94 5.26
N TRP A 129 2.22 -6.77 4.28
CA TRP A 129 2.57 -8.20 4.26
C TRP A 129 4.08 -8.42 4.25
N HIS A 130 4.81 -7.70 3.39
CA HIS A 130 6.27 -7.81 3.34
C HIS A 130 6.93 -7.28 4.61
N LEU A 131 6.47 -6.15 5.14
CA LEU A 131 6.99 -5.57 6.39
C LEU A 131 6.82 -6.54 7.57
N ILE A 132 5.59 -6.99 7.83
CA ILE A 132 5.32 -7.83 9.01
C ILE A 132 6.09 -9.15 8.97
N ASN A 133 6.14 -9.83 7.82
CA ASN A 133 6.83 -11.11 7.70
C ASN A 133 8.34 -10.94 7.81
N TYR A 134 8.93 -9.95 7.14
CA TYR A 134 10.38 -9.75 7.12
C TYR A 134 10.93 -9.35 8.50
N TYR A 135 10.32 -8.36 9.15
CA TYR A 135 10.78 -7.91 10.47
C TYR A 135 10.55 -8.98 11.55
N THR A 136 9.41 -9.68 11.52
CA THR A 136 9.14 -10.79 12.46
C THR A 136 10.13 -11.93 12.28
N PHE A 137 10.43 -12.34 11.03
CA PHE A 137 11.40 -13.38 10.75
C PHE A 137 12.80 -13.03 11.26
N ASN A 138 13.25 -11.79 11.00
CA ASN A 138 14.56 -11.34 11.46
C ASN A 138 14.66 -11.24 12.98
N LEU A 139 13.61 -10.74 13.64
CA LEU A 139 13.55 -10.70 15.11
C LEU A 139 13.60 -12.11 15.70
N ALA A 140 12.79 -13.05 15.19
CA ALA A 140 12.78 -14.44 15.66
C ALA A 140 14.15 -15.11 15.49
N LYS A 141 14.83 -14.86 14.35
CA LYS A 141 16.19 -15.35 14.10
C LYS A 141 17.21 -14.75 15.06
N ALA A 142 17.16 -13.44 15.29
CA ALA A 142 18.06 -12.75 16.21
C ALA A 142 17.84 -13.22 17.66
N PHE A 143 16.59 -13.35 18.09
CA PHE A 143 16.23 -13.83 19.41
C PHE A 143 16.68 -15.28 19.65
N LYS A 144 16.52 -16.15 18.65
CA LYS A 144 17.04 -17.54 18.71
C LYS A 144 18.55 -17.59 18.92
N ASN A 145 19.30 -16.71 18.26
CA ASN A 145 20.77 -16.77 18.24
C ASN A 145 21.41 -15.96 19.38
N GLU A 146 20.77 -14.89 19.83
CA GLU A 146 21.37 -13.88 20.73
C GLU A 146 20.51 -13.59 21.98
N GLY A 147 19.34 -14.23 22.12
CA GLY A 147 18.40 -13.97 23.19
C GLY A 147 17.95 -12.50 23.22
N MET A 148 17.94 -11.91 24.43
CA MET A 148 17.50 -10.53 24.64
C MET A 148 18.33 -9.50 23.85
N LEU A 149 19.60 -9.77 23.55
CA LEU A 149 20.41 -8.84 22.76
C LEU A 149 19.81 -8.62 21.36
N GLY A 150 19.21 -9.66 20.77
CA GLY A 150 18.50 -9.55 19.49
C GLY A 150 17.29 -8.61 19.55
N TYR A 151 16.56 -8.62 20.67
CA TYR A 151 15.44 -7.70 20.89
C TYR A 151 15.91 -6.27 21.21
N VAL A 152 16.93 -6.11 22.06
CA VAL A 152 17.47 -4.79 22.42
C VAL A 152 17.98 -4.03 21.18
N LYS A 153 18.56 -4.73 20.20
CA LYS A 153 18.93 -4.11 18.91
C LYS A 153 17.72 -3.49 18.18
N LEU A 154 16.55 -4.11 18.21
CA LEU A 154 15.33 -3.53 17.66
C LEU A 154 14.90 -2.30 18.47
N GLN A 155 14.88 -2.41 19.79
CA GLN A 155 14.50 -1.31 20.68
C GLN A 155 15.43 -0.07 20.50
N GLU A 156 16.74 -0.28 20.33
CA GLU A 156 17.69 0.81 20.05
C GLU A 156 17.41 1.50 18.69
N LEU A 157 16.99 0.74 17.67
CA LEU A 157 16.56 1.33 16.39
C LEU A 157 15.30 2.19 16.58
N GLU A 158 14.35 1.77 17.42
CA GLU A 158 13.15 2.55 17.76
C GLU A 158 13.51 3.86 18.49
N PHE A 159 14.41 3.81 19.47
CA PHE A 159 14.92 5.01 20.15
C PHE A 159 15.61 5.98 19.17
N GLN A 160 16.44 5.46 18.26
CA GLN A 160 17.10 6.29 17.25
C GLN A 160 16.10 6.95 16.30
N ALA A 161 15.04 6.23 15.90
CA ALA A 161 14.00 6.75 15.01
C ALA A 161 13.14 7.85 15.64
N GLN A 162 13.16 8.03 16.96
CA GLN A 162 12.42 9.13 17.62
C GLN A 162 12.86 10.51 17.12
N ARG A 163 14.14 10.67 16.74
CA ARG A 163 14.66 11.94 16.17
C ARG A 163 13.99 12.33 14.85
N ASP A 164 13.46 11.33 14.16
CA ASP A 164 12.80 11.44 12.85
C ASP A 164 11.25 11.38 12.98
N GLY A 165 10.73 11.37 14.22
CA GLY A 165 9.30 11.45 14.52
C GLY A 165 8.61 10.15 14.93
N TYR A 166 9.34 9.04 15.10
CA TYR A 166 8.76 7.79 15.60
C TYR A 166 8.37 7.89 17.09
N THR A 167 7.16 7.44 17.45
CA THR A 167 6.62 7.59 18.82
C THR A 167 6.33 6.28 19.55
N ALA A 168 6.19 5.17 18.83
CA ALA A 168 5.66 3.92 19.38
C ALA A 168 6.61 3.17 20.33
N VAL A 169 7.84 3.67 20.55
CA VAL A 169 8.71 3.18 21.63
C VAL A 169 8.06 3.36 23.01
N ALA A 170 7.29 4.45 23.18
CA ALA A 170 6.41 4.70 24.32
C ALA A 170 5.02 4.12 24.00
N HIS A 171 4.94 2.79 24.00
CA HIS A 171 3.79 2.03 23.53
C HIS A 171 2.52 2.22 24.38
N GLN A 172 2.62 2.52 25.68
CA GLN A 172 1.45 2.83 26.51
C GLN A 172 0.80 4.13 26.04
N ARG A 173 1.60 5.18 25.83
CA ARG A 173 1.12 6.44 25.25
C ARG A 173 0.53 6.23 23.86
N GLU A 174 1.20 5.47 23.01
CA GLU A 174 0.79 5.24 21.61
C GLU A 174 -0.61 4.61 21.49
N VAL A 175 -0.95 3.69 22.39
CA VAL A 175 -2.28 3.05 22.43
C VAL A 175 -3.33 3.85 23.23
N GLY A 176 -2.99 5.06 23.67
CA GLY A 176 -3.93 6.01 24.26
C GLY A 176 -4.10 5.91 25.78
N THR A 177 -3.14 5.36 26.52
CA THR A 177 -3.25 5.27 28.00
C THR A 177 -3.50 6.65 28.63
N GLU A 178 -2.79 7.70 28.20
CA GLU A 178 -3.01 9.07 28.71
C GLU A 178 -4.39 9.63 28.34
N TYR A 179 -4.93 9.24 27.17
CA TYR A 179 -6.28 9.64 26.75
C TYR A 179 -7.32 9.03 27.68
N PHE A 180 -7.21 7.74 28.02
CA PHE A 180 -8.15 7.09 28.93
C PHE A 180 -7.96 7.55 30.39
N ASP A 181 -6.75 7.88 30.81
CA ASP A 181 -6.51 8.54 32.10
C ASP A 181 -7.21 9.90 32.19
N LEU A 182 -7.20 10.68 31.11
CA LEU A 182 -7.91 11.95 31.05
C LEU A 182 -9.43 11.75 31.13
N VAL A 183 -9.98 10.78 30.39
CA VAL A 183 -11.40 10.40 30.46
C VAL A 183 -11.79 10.03 31.90
N LEU A 184 -11.00 9.19 32.56
CA LEU A 184 -11.23 8.77 33.94
C LEU A 184 -11.14 9.96 34.92
N THR A 185 -10.15 10.83 34.73
CA THR A 185 -9.95 12.02 35.55
C THR A 185 -11.14 12.98 35.43
N ILE A 186 -11.65 13.21 34.22
CA ILE A 186 -12.84 14.04 33.98
C ILE A 186 -14.09 13.39 34.61
N ALA A 187 -14.32 12.10 34.36
CA ALA A 187 -15.48 11.37 34.89
C ALA A 187 -15.52 11.33 36.43
N SER A 188 -14.35 11.36 37.07
CA SER A 188 -14.21 11.37 38.54
C SER A 188 -14.17 12.77 39.16
N GLY A 189 -14.37 13.84 38.38
CA GLY A 189 -14.24 15.21 38.88
C GLY A 189 -12.84 15.55 39.40
N GLY A 190 -11.81 14.91 38.83
CA GLY A 190 -10.41 15.09 39.20
C GLY A 190 -9.92 14.24 40.37
N GLN A 191 -10.72 13.27 40.85
CA GLN A 191 -10.41 12.47 42.04
C GLN A 191 -9.99 11.02 41.73
N ALA A 192 -9.65 10.72 40.48
CA ALA A 192 -9.22 9.38 40.07
C ALA A 192 -7.92 8.95 40.79
N SER A 193 -7.98 7.84 41.52
CA SER A 193 -6.82 7.21 42.19
C SER A 193 -6.16 6.11 41.36
N THR A 194 -6.80 5.66 40.27
CA THR A 194 -6.40 4.50 39.47
C THR A 194 -5.99 4.87 38.04
N VAL A 195 -5.44 6.07 37.84
CA VAL A 195 -4.81 6.44 36.57
C VAL A 195 -3.59 5.55 36.30
N ALA A 196 -3.38 5.16 35.06
CA ALA A 196 -2.43 4.13 34.66
C ALA A 196 -1.04 4.66 34.31
N MET A 197 -0.94 5.86 33.70
CA MET A 197 0.35 6.38 33.23
C MET A 197 1.24 6.83 34.40
N LYS A 198 0.65 7.45 35.43
CA LYS A 198 1.38 7.91 36.61
C LYS A 198 1.94 6.70 37.38
N GLY A 199 3.27 6.60 37.47
CA GLY A 199 3.95 5.49 38.14
C GLY A 199 4.13 4.25 37.25
N SER A 200 3.88 4.36 35.94
CA SER A 200 4.21 3.30 34.98
C SER A 200 5.73 3.24 34.72
N THR A 201 6.21 2.06 34.31
CA THR A 201 7.60 1.88 33.86
C THR A 201 7.93 2.75 32.65
N GLU A 202 6.94 3.02 31.79
CA GLU A 202 7.11 3.92 30.65
C GLU A 202 7.41 5.35 31.11
N ALA A 203 6.62 5.88 32.05
CA ALA A 203 6.85 7.21 32.62
C ALA A 203 8.22 7.35 33.32
N GLU A 204 8.78 6.26 33.85
CA GLU A 204 10.07 6.27 34.55
C GLU A 204 11.28 6.07 33.62
N GLN A 205 11.15 5.18 32.62
CA GLN A 205 12.29 4.67 31.86
C GLN A 205 12.41 5.26 30.45
N PHE A 206 11.33 5.83 29.90
CA PHE A 206 11.25 6.32 28.52
C PHE A 206 11.27 7.86 28.41
N ILE A 207 11.71 8.53 29.49
CA ILE A 207 11.84 9.99 29.58
C ILE A 207 12.87 10.50 28.56
N PRO A 208 12.54 11.50 27.71
CA PRO A 208 13.50 12.08 26.78
C PRO A 208 14.73 12.62 27.51
N VAL A 209 15.94 12.34 26.99
CA VAL A 209 17.24 12.71 27.59
C VAL A 209 17.34 14.22 27.93
N LYS A 210 16.58 15.09 27.26
CA LYS A 210 16.53 16.54 27.54
C LYS A 210 16.04 16.89 28.96
N GLU A 211 15.26 16.04 29.61
CA GLU A 211 14.74 16.32 30.97
C GLU A 211 15.71 15.95 32.09
N LYS A 212 16.71 15.08 31.83
CA LYS A 212 17.70 14.68 32.86
C LYS A 212 18.80 15.72 33.13
N ILE A 213 18.93 16.77 32.32
CA ILE A 213 19.98 17.81 32.46
C ILE A 213 19.55 18.95 33.43
N ARG A 214 18.32 18.93 33.94
CA ARG A 214 17.88 19.87 35.00
C ARG A 214 17.64 19.15 36.32
N LYS A 215 18.72 18.77 37.01
CA LYS A 215 18.75 18.61 38.46
C LYS A 215 20.11 19.06 38.99
#